data_AF-A0A955IUV5-F1
#
_entry.id   AF-A0A955IUV5-F1
#
_cell.length_a   1.000
_cell.length_b   1.000
_cell.length_c   1.000
_cell.angle_alpha   90.00
_cell.angle_beta   90.00
_cell.angle_gamma   90.00
#
_symmetry.space_group_name_H-M   'P 1'
#
loop_
_entity.id
_entity.type
_entity.pdbx_description
1 polymer ?
#
loop_
_entity_poly.entity_id
_entity_poly.type
_entity_poly.pdbx_seq_one_letter_code
_entity_poly.pdbx_strand_id
1 'polypeptide(L)'
;MRGAALIPLIVGCTEYGYSSQRNKDAFQQNHINTVDIVMVVDNSCSMVEEQDKLASNFEAFIAAFAGVDVDWQIGVVTTDTLYEEYSGS
;
A
#
# COMPACT_ATOMS: atom_id res chain seq x y z
N MET A 1 -26.89 -71.71 -38.24
CA MET A 1 -25.67 -70.85 -38.26
C MET A 1 -26.09 -69.42 -37.93
N ARG A 2 -25.28 -68.70 -37.14
CA ARG A 2 -25.49 -67.40 -36.47
C ARG A 2 -25.75 -67.59 -34.96
N GLY A 3 -24.95 -67.08 -34.05
CA GLY A 3 -23.70 -66.33 -34.12
C GLY A 3 -23.21 -66.16 -32.68
N ALA A 4 -21.92 -66.38 -32.44
CA ALA A 4 -21.33 -66.22 -31.12
C ALA A 4 -21.37 -64.74 -30.71
N ALA A 5 -21.97 -64.43 -29.56
CA ALA A 5 -21.91 -63.11 -28.96
C ALA A 5 -20.69 -63.05 -28.04
N LEU A 6 -19.66 -62.31 -28.47
CA LEU A 6 -18.51 -61.95 -27.64
C LEU A 6 -18.97 -61.03 -26.49
N ILE A 7 -18.62 -61.41 -25.26
CA ILE A 7 -18.80 -60.58 -24.06
C ILE A 7 -17.59 -59.63 -23.97
N PRO A 8 -17.77 -58.30 -23.99
CA PRO A 8 -16.65 -57.38 -23.85
C PRO A 8 -16.19 -57.31 -22.39
N LEU A 9 -14.87 -57.48 -22.17
CA LEU A 9 -14.22 -57.15 -20.90
C LEU A 9 -14.36 -55.65 -20.65
N ILE A 10 -15.06 -55.27 -19.59
CA ILE A 10 -15.11 -53.88 -19.14
C ILE A 10 -13.76 -53.59 -18.46
N VAL A 11 -12.94 -52.81 -19.16
CA VAL A 11 -11.71 -52.21 -18.66
C VAL A 11 -12.08 -51.24 -17.52
N GLY A 12 -11.55 -51.48 -16.33
CA GLY A 12 -11.65 -50.55 -15.21
C GLY A 12 -10.76 -49.33 -15.45
N CYS A 13 -11.37 -48.18 -15.75
CA CYS A 13 -10.70 -46.89 -15.64
C CYS A 13 -10.81 -46.41 -14.20
N THR A 14 -9.74 -46.51 -13.41
CA THR A 14 -9.63 -45.75 -12.15
C THR A 14 -8.99 -44.40 -12.46
N GLU A 15 -9.84 -43.41 -12.75
CA GLU A 15 -9.40 -42.03 -12.85
C GLU A 15 -9.10 -41.52 -11.45
N TYR A 16 -7.81 -41.44 -11.09
CA TYR A 16 -7.37 -40.69 -9.91
C TYR A 16 -7.50 -39.20 -10.23
N GLY A 17 -8.71 -38.68 -10.11
CA GLY A 17 -8.99 -37.24 -10.23
C GLY A 17 -8.32 -36.49 -9.08
N TYR A 18 -7.09 -36.03 -9.28
CA TYR A 18 -6.43 -35.10 -8.35
C TYR A 18 -7.06 -33.71 -8.51
N SER A 19 -8.10 -33.45 -7.73
CA SER A 19 -8.68 -32.10 -7.58
C SER A 19 -7.77 -31.26 -6.68
N SER A 20 -6.83 -30.54 -7.28
CA SER A 20 -6.11 -29.46 -6.59
C SER A 20 -7.08 -28.29 -6.37
N GLN A 21 -7.53 -28.11 -5.12
CA GLN A 21 -8.25 -26.90 -4.71
C GLN A 21 -7.25 -25.75 -4.60
N ARG A 22 -7.07 -25.00 -5.69
CA ARG A 22 -6.32 -23.74 -5.66
C ARG A 22 -7.19 -22.68 -4.99
N ASN A 23 -7.02 -22.52 -3.69
CA ASN A 23 -7.50 -21.33 -3.01
C ASN A 23 -6.66 -20.13 -3.50
N LYS A 24 -7.32 -19.13 -4.06
CA LYS A 24 -6.72 -17.84 -4.37
C LYS A 24 -7.38 -16.82 -3.46
N ASP A 25 -6.61 -16.29 -2.53
CA ASP A 25 -7.01 -15.13 -1.75
C ASP A 25 -6.75 -13.88 -2.58
N ALA A 26 -7.75 -13.01 -2.68
CA ALA A 26 -7.64 -11.70 -3.31
C ALA A 26 -8.00 -10.63 -2.28
N PHE A 27 -7.09 -9.67 -2.08
CA PHE A 27 -7.31 -8.53 -1.22
C PHE A 27 -7.54 -7.30 -2.11
N GLN A 28 -8.69 -6.65 -1.96
CA GLN A 28 -8.89 -5.31 -2.53
C GLN A 28 -8.49 -4.29 -1.46
N GLN A 29 -7.54 -3.43 -1.79
CA GLN A 29 -7.34 -2.20 -1.02
C GLN A 29 -8.45 -1.24 -1.39
N ASN A 30 -9.33 -0.97 -0.44
CA ASN A 30 -10.32 0.08 -0.58
C ASN A 30 -9.59 1.40 -0.81
N HIS A 31 -10.04 2.16 -1.81
CA HIS A 31 -9.54 3.50 -2.06
C HIS A 31 -10.00 4.39 -0.89
N ILE A 32 -9.09 4.65 0.04
CA ILE A 32 -9.29 5.64 1.10
C ILE A 32 -8.71 6.95 0.57
N ASN A 33 -9.59 7.90 0.27
CA ASN A 33 -9.23 9.20 -0.26
C ASN A 33 -9.00 10.22 0.87
N THR A 34 -8.46 9.79 2.01
CA THR A 34 -8.16 10.68 3.15
C THR A 34 -6.74 10.43 3.63
N VAL A 35 -5.96 11.50 3.85
CA VAL A 35 -4.57 11.40 4.29
C VAL A 35 -4.21 12.51 5.30
N ASP A 36 -3.56 12.13 6.40
CA ASP A 36 -3.00 13.08 7.36
C ASP A 36 -1.47 13.06 7.24
N ILE A 37 -0.86 14.24 7.18
CA ILE A 37 0.59 14.43 7.00
C ILE A 37 1.14 15.16 8.23
N VAL A 38 2.17 14.60 8.86
CA VAL A 38 2.95 15.30 9.89
C VAL A 38 4.34 15.57 9.34
N MET A 39 4.66 16.85 9.21
CA MET A 39 5.97 17.31 8.78
C MET A 39 6.79 17.72 10.00
N VAL A 40 7.85 16.98 10.29
CA VAL A 40 8.81 17.31 11.35
C VAL A 40 9.98 18.06 10.72
N VAL A 41 10.14 19.33 11.06
CA VAL A 41 11.17 20.22 10.52
C VAL A 41 12.28 20.38 11.56
N ASP A 42 13.51 20.01 11.18
CA ASP A 42 14.69 20.29 11.99
C ASP A 42 14.89 21.82 12.08
N ASN A 43 14.87 22.35 13.30
CA ASN A 43 14.96 23.77 13.58
C ASN A 43 16.36 24.21 14.06
N SER A 44 17.37 23.35 13.88
CA SER A 44 18.77 23.65 14.10
C SER A 44 19.25 24.85 13.30
N CYS A 45 20.25 25.56 13.83
CA CYS A 45 20.86 26.71 13.14
C CYS A 45 21.50 26.33 11.78
N SER A 46 21.93 25.08 11.62
CA SER A 46 22.48 24.58 10.35
C SER A 46 21.46 24.44 9.23
N MET A 47 20.17 24.43 9.56
CA MET A 47 19.09 24.14 8.60
C MET A 47 18.30 25.37 8.18
N VAL A 48 18.77 26.58 8.51
CA VAL A 48 18.06 27.85 8.21
C VAL A 48 17.83 28.01 6.71
N GLU A 49 18.84 27.75 5.87
CA GLU A 49 18.69 27.88 4.42
C GLU A 49 17.69 26.85 3.86
N GLU A 50 17.67 25.64 4.43
CA GLU A 50 16.75 24.57 4.06
C GLU A 50 15.32 24.90 4.48
N GLN A 51 15.13 25.55 5.63
CA GLN A 51 13.82 26.03 6.09
C GLN A 51 13.29 27.13 5.17
N ASP A 52 14.14 28.07 4.74
CA ASP A 52 13.77 29.10 3.77
C ASP A 52 13.39 28.49 2.41
N LYS A 53 14.19 27.52 1.94
CA LYS A 53 13.88 26.78 0.70
C LYS A 53 12.58 26.00 0.85
N LEU A 54 12.34 25.35 1.99
CA LEU A 54 11.10 24.62 2.26
C LEU A 54 9.90 25.56 2.22
N ALA A 55 9.96 26.68 2.93
CA ALA A 55 8.89 27.67 2.95
C ALA A 55 8.58 28.21 1.55
N SER A 56 9.62 28.56 0.79
CA SER A 56 9.45 29.09 -0.58
C SER A 56 8.87 28.08 -1.57
N ASN A 57 9.02 26.78 -1.33
CA ASN A 57 8.53 25.71 -2.21
C ASN A 57 7.29 24.99 -1.67
N PHE A 58 6.79 25.36 -0.48
CA PHE A 58 5.70 24.64 0.16
C PHE A 58 4.40 24.71 -0.66
N GLU A 59 4.16 25.82 -1.36
CA GLU A 59 3.03 25.94 -2.28
C GLU A 59 3.07 24.88 -3.40
N ALA A 60 4.25 24.56 -3.93
CA ALA A 60 4.40 23.53 -4.95
C ALA A 60 4.08 22.13 -4.40
N PHE A 61 4.40 21.88 -3.13
CA PHE A 61 4.01 20.64 -2.44
C PHE A 61 2.48 20.55 -2.32
N ILE A 62 1.80 21.62 -1.87
CA ILE A 62 0.33 21.64 -1.77
C ILE A 62 -0.33 21.51 -3.15
N ALA A 63 0.27 22.09 -4.20
CA ALA A 63 -0.22 21.97 -5.56
C ALA A 63 -0.26 20.52 -6.08
N ALA A 64 0.53 19.60 -5.51
CA ALA A 64 0.47 18.18 -5.87
C ALA A 64 -0.86 17.51 -5.44
N PHE A 65 -1.54 18.07 -4.45
CA PHE A 65 -2.87 17.64 -4.01
C PHE A 65 -3.99 18.30 -4.81
N ALA A 66 -3.68 19.33 -5.61
CA ALA A 66 -4.68 19.98 -6.45
C ALA A 66 -5.12 19.05 -7.59
N GLY A 67 -6.43 18.79 -7.66
CA GLY A 67 -7.02 17.93 -8.70
C GLY A 67 -7.01 16.44 -8.37
N VAL A 68 -6.45 16.03 -7.23
CA VAL A 68 -6.68 14.71 -6.64
C VAL A 68 -7.86 14.83 -5.70
N ASP A 69 -8.89 13.99 -5.86
CA ASP A 69 -10.04 13.92 -4.96
C ASP A 69 -9.62 13.26 -3.64
N VAL A 70 -8.81 13.97 -2.85
CA VAL A 70 -8.26 13.53 -1.57
C VAL A 70 -8.54 14.58 -0.50
N ASP A 71 -9.15 14.16 0.60
CA ASP A 71 -9.31 14.93 1.83
C ASP A 71 -8.00 14.86 2.62
N TRP A 72 -7.38 15.99 2.92
CA TRP A 72 -6.06 16.00 3.56
C TRP A 72 -5.95 17.00 4.69
N GLN A 73 -5.17 16.63 5.70
CA GLN A 73 -4.77 17.51 6.80
C GLN A 73 -3.25 17.49 6.93
N ILE A 74 -2.68 18.63 7.31
CA ILE A 74 -1.24 18.74 7.55
C ILE A 74 -0.95 19.44 8.88
N GLY A 75 -0.06 18.84 9.65
CA GLY A 75 0.56 19.44 10.83
C GLY A 75 2.05 19.64 10.58
N VAL A 76 2.57 20.80 10.97
CA VAL A 76 4.01 21.09 10.95
C VAL A 76 4.48 21.24 12.38
N VAL A 77 5.51 20.47 12.75
CA VAL A 77 6.13 20.50 14.08
C VAL A 77 7.65 20.60 13.91
N THR A 78 8.34 21.10 14.93
CA THR A 78 9.80 21.13 14.96
C THR A 78 10.38 19.98 15.78
N THR A 79 11.69 19.76 15.69
CA THR A 79 12.40 18.75 16.49
C THR A 79 12.54 19.13 17.97
N ASP A 80 12.44 20.41 18.29
CA ASP A 80 12.54 20.89 19.67
C ASP A 80 11.46 20.36 20.60
N THR A 81 11.86 20.20 21.86
CA THR A 81 10.96 19.80 22.94
C THR A 81 11.01 20.81 24.08
N LEU A 82 10.01 20.77 24.96
CA LEU A 82 9.97 21.62 26.16
C LEU A 82 11.03 21.24 27.21
N TYR A 83 11.72 20.12 27.01
CA TYR A 83 12.80 19.66 27.88
C TYR A 83 14.12 19.86 27.17
N GLU A 84 14.92 20.82 27.64
CA GLU A 84 16.20 21.18 27.00
C GLU A 84 17.15 19.98 26.82
N GLU A 85 17.08 18.98 27.69
CA GLU A 85 17.88 17.74 27.59
C GLU A 85 17.58 16.92 26.32
N TYR A 86 16.38 17.06 25.74
CA TYR A 86 15.93 16.30 24.57
C TYR A 86 15.68 17.19 23.34
N SER A 87 16.06 18.47 23.40
CA SER A 87 15.91 19.36 22.25
C SER A 87 16.91 18.99 21.15
N GLY A 88 16.45 19.07 19.89
CA GLY A 88 17.34 19.05 18.73
C GLY A 88 18.31 20.25 18.80
N SER A 89 19.57 20.04 18.39
CA SER A 89 20.65 21.04 18.51
C SER A 89 20.58 22.09 17.42
#